data_AF-A0A381EK15-F1
#
_entry.id   AF-A0A381EK15-F1
#
_cell.length_a   1.000
_cell.length_b   1.000
_cell.length_c   1.000
_cell.angle_alpha   90.00
_cell.angle_beta   90.00
_cell.angle_gamma   90.00
#
_symmetry.space_group_name_H-M   'P 1'
#
loop_
_entity.id
_entity.type
_entity.pdbx_description
1 polymer ?
#
loop_
_entity_poly.entity_id
_entity_poly.type
_entity_poly.pdbx_seq_one_letter_code
_entity_poly.pdbx_strand_id
1 'polypeptide(L)'
;MQNSLSAYTKKYDDLNYGLSFPDGHIVRFYERILKYKLDFKAGNMLDFGCGNGVHSAFFKSKGYQCFGVDIVPSLKQAYEKFVGGGGV
;
A
#
# COMPACT_ATOMS: atom_id res chain seq x y z
N MET A 1 0.23 -27.37 -7.71
CA MET A 1 -0.88 -26.56 -7.15
C MET A 1 -0.35 -25.15 -7.01
N GLN A 2 -0.86 -24.16 -7.76
CA GLN A 2 -0.45 -22.76 -7.56
C GLN A 2 -1.15 -22.24 -6.31
N ASN A 3 -0.39 -21.86 -5.29
CA ASN A 3 -0.92 -21.16 -4.12
C ASN A 3 -0.77 -19.64 -4.32
N SER A 4 -1.52 -18.85 -3.56
CA SER A 4 -1.52 -17.38 -3.71
C SER A 4 -0.10 -16.80 -3.61
N LEU A 5 0.70 -17.25 -2.65
CA LEU A 5 2.09 -16.80 -2.50
C LEU A 5 2.88 -16.97 -3.80
N SER A 6 2.93 -18.17 -4.37
CA SER A 6 3.65 -18.44 -5.61
C SER A 6 3.17 -17.58 -6.79
N ALA A 7 1.87 -17.30 -6.87
CA ALA A 7 1.30 -16.48 -7.92
C ALA A 7 1.69 -14.99 -7.77
N TYR A 8 1.68 -14.46 -6.55
CA TYR A 8 2.04 -13.06 -6.30
C TYR A 8 3.55 -12.83 -6.35
N THR A 9 4.37 -13.74 -5.83
CA THR A 9 5.84 -13.69 -5.99
C THR A 9 6.21 -13.57 -7.46
N LYS A 10 5.66 -14.43 -8.34
CA LYS A 10 5.89 -14.34 -9.79
C LYS A 10 5.48 -12.98 -10.38
N LYS A 11 4.34 -12.43 -9.97
CA LYS A 11 3.87 -11.14 -10.48
C LYS A 11 4.86 -10.02 -10.13
N TYR A 12 5.24 -9.92 -8.86
CA TYR A 12 6.10 -8.84 -8.39
C TYR A 12 7.55 -9.00 -8.85
N ASP A 13 8.12 -10.20 -8.71
CA ASP A 13 9.55 -10.40 -8.91
C ASP A 13 9.91 -10.60 -10.40
N ASP A 14 9.05 -11.28 -11.17
CA ASP A 14 9.37 -11.64 -12.57
C ASP A 14 8.67 -10.75 -13.60
N LEU A 15 7.45 -10.30 -13.29
CA LEU A 15 6.60 -9.59 -14.26
C LEU A 15 6.55 -8.07 -14.04
N ASN A 16 7.36 -7.55 -13.11
CA ASN A 16 7.41 -6.13 -12.76
C ASN A 16 6.01 -5.55 -12.46
N TYR A 17 5.17 -6.37 -11.81
CA TYR A 17 3.84 -5.96 -11.37
C TYR A 17 3.93 -4.96 -10.22
N GLY A 18 3.10 -3.92 -10.25
CA GLY A 18 3.06 -2.92 -9.21
C GLY A 18 2.48 -1.61 -9.73
N LEU A 19 2.05 -0.75 -8.82
CA LEU A 19 1.62 0.59 -9.16
C LEU A 19 2.80 1.55 -9.04
N SER A 20 2.82 2.57 -9.89
CA SER A 20 3.71 3.73 -9.76
C SER A 20 3.02 4.91 -9.09
N PHE A 21 1.69 4.94 -9.12
CA PHE A 21 0.85 6.02 -8.61
C PHE A 21 -0.37 5.44 -7.88
N PRO A 22 -0.92 6.15 -6.87
CA PRO A 22 -2.11 5.70 -6.19
C PRO A 22 -3.28 5.62 -7.17
N ASP A 23 -3.93 4.47 -7.18
CA ASP A 23 -5.18 4.22 -7.90
C ASP A 23 -6.25 5.29 -7.61
N GLY A 24 -6.98 5.69 -8.66
CA GLY A 24 -7.98 6.74 -8.58
C GLY A 24 -9.12 6.45 -7.61
N HIS A 25 -9.49 5.19 -7.40
CA HIS A 25 -10.50 4.81 -6.40
C HIS A 25 -10.01 5.07 -4.97
N ILE A 26 -8.73 4.82 -4.69
CA ILE A 26 -8.12 5.12 -3.40
C ILE A 26 -8.06 6.62 -3.14
N VAL A 27 -7.63 7.39 -4.14
CA VAL A 27 -7.61 8.87 -4.04
C VAL A 27 -9.01 9.42 -3.79
N ARG A 28 -10.02 8.92 -4.52
CA ARG A 28 -11.42 9.34 -4.35
C ARG A 28 -11.99 8.94 -2.99
N PHE A 29 -11.64 7.77 -2.48
CA PHE A 29 -12.05 7.32 -1.15
C PHE A 29 -11.51 8.27 -0.06
N TYR A 30 -10.22 8.59 -0.12
CA TYR A 30 -9.63 9.56 0.81
C TYR A 30 -10.30 10.93 0.70
N GLU A 31 -10.33 11.53 -0.50
CA GLU A 31 -10.80 12.91 -0.65
C GLU A 31 -12.30 13.04 -0.32
N ARG A 32 -13.13 12.10 -0.78
CA ARG A 32 -14.60 12.25 -0.70
C ARG A 32 -15.21 11.64 0.55
N ILE A 33 -14.64 10.55 1.06
CA ILE A 33 -15.23 9.83 2.20
C ILE A 33 -14.50 10.21 3.48
N LEU A 34 -13.22 9.88 3.57
CA LEU A 34 -12.46 10.10 4.81
C LEU A 34 -12.35 11.59 5.12
N LYS A 35 -11.78 12.38 4.21
CA LYS A 35 -11.53 13.81 4.43
C LYS A 35 -12.81 14.64 4.45
N TYR A 36 -13.70 14.47 3.47
CA TYR A 36 -14.85 15.36 3.31
C TYR A 36 -16.08 14.94 4.12
N LYS A 37 -16.48 13.65 4.07
CA LYS A 37 -17.69 13.20 4.78
C LYS A 37 -17.46 12.90 6.25
N LEU A 38 -16.28 12.39 6.62
CA LEU A 38 -16.00 11.91 7.97
C LEU A 38 -15.04 12.81 8.75
N ASP A 39 -14.48 13.82 8.12
CA ASP A 39 -13.41 14.68 8.67
C ASP A 39 -12.20 13.91 9.23
N PHE A 40 -11.98 12.68 8.74
CA PHE A 40 -10.90 11.79 9.14
C PHE A 40 -9.69 12.01 8.24
N LYS A 41 -8.67 12.71 8.76
CA LYS A 41 -7.52 13.20 7.98
C LYS A 41 -6.17 12.63 8.43
N ALA A 42 -6.11 11.95 9.57
CA ALA A 42 -4.89 11.40 10.14
C ALA A 42 -5.21 10.26 11.11
N GLY A 43 -4.19 9.46 11.43
CA GLY A 43 -4.30 8.31 12.35
C GLY A 43 -3.49 7.12 11.87
N ASN A 44 -3.70 5.98 12.53
CA ASN A 44 -3.06 4.72 12.14
C ASN A 44 -3.85 4.05 11.01
N MET A 45 -3.14 3.53 10.00
CA MET A 45 -3.72 2.82 8.86
C MET A 45 -3.00 1.50 8.63
N LEU A 46 -3.76 0.42 8.50
CA LEU A 46 -3.25 -0.87 8.02
C LEU A 46 -3.56 -1.02 6.53
N ASP A 47 -2.53 -1.25 5.72
CA ASP A 47 -2.60 -1.55 4.30
C ASP A 47 -2.38 -3.06 4.10
N PHE A 48 -3.47 -3.81 3.94
CA PHE A 48 -3.44 -5.27 3.81
C PHE A 48 -3.32 -5.68 2.33
N GLY A 49 -2.25 -6.37 1.98
CA GLY A 49 -1.83 -6.53 0.59
C GLY A 49 -1.19 -5.25 0.05
N CYS A 50 -0.27 -4.67 0.82
CA CYS A 50 0.27 -3.34 0.58
C CYS A 50 1.12 -3.22 -0.69
N GLY A 51 1.54 -4.36 -1.29
CA GLY A 51 2.42 -4.37 -2.43
C GLY A 51 3.72 -3.60 -2.17
N ASN A 52 4.13 -2.76 -3.12
CA ASN A 52 5.29 -1.87 -2.99
C ASN A 52 5.03 -0.62 -2.12
N GLY A 53 3.84 -0.45 -1.54
CA GLY A 53 3.54 0.64 -0.60
C GLY A 53 3.10 1.97 -1.22
N VAL A 54 2.74 2.01 -2.52
CA VAL A 54 2.30 3.27 -3.17
C VAL A 54 1.09 3.93 -2.50
N HIS A 55 0.11 3.15 -2.06
CA HIS A 55 -1.06 3.69 -1.34
C HIS A 55 -0.69 4.16 0.07
N SER A 56 0.09 3.36 0.80
CA SER A 56 0.65 3.74 2.10
C SER A 56 1.46 5.03 2.02
N ALA A 57 2.28 5.23 0.98
CA ALA A 57 3.02 6.48 0.77
C ALA A 57 2.07 7.67 0.51
N PHE A 58 1.02 7.45 -0.29
CA PHE A 58 -0.02 8.45 -0.50
C PHE A 58 -0.69 8.86 0.82
N PHE A 59 -1.17 7.91 1.63
CA PHE A 59 -1.80 8.22 2.91
C PHE A 59 -0.82 8.83 3.92
N LYS A 60 0.43 8.38 3.94
CA LYS A 60 1.48 9.01 4.76
C LYS A 60 1.64 10.49 4.43
N SER A 61 1.62 10.86 3.14
CA SER A 61 1.66 12.26 2.71
C SER A 61 0.46 13.10 3.18
N LYS A 62 -0.63 12.45 3.63
CA LYS A 62 -1.83 13.10 4.17
C LYS A 62 -1.84 13.20 5.70
N GLY A 63 -0.85 12.61 6.39
CA GLY A 63 -0.75 12.63 7.86
C GLY A 63 -1.06 11.31 8.55
N TYR A 64 -1.17 10.21 7.80
CA TYR A 64 -1.39 8.88 8.38
C TYR A 64 -0.09 8.19 8.76
N GLN A 65 -0.11 7.45 9.86
CA GLN A 65 0.93 6.48 10.17
C GLN A 65 0.52 5.12 9.58
N CYS A 66 1.23 4.71 8.53
CA CYS A 66 0.87 3.55 7.73
C CYS A 66 1.68 2.32 8.14
N PHE A 67 0.99 1.20 8.27
CA PHE A 67 1.55 -0.13 8.52
C PHE A 67 1.13 -1.03 7.37
N GLY A 68 2.10 -1.68 6.72
CA GLY A 68 1.87 -2.51 5.55
C GLY A 68 2.10 -3.97 5.86
N VAL A 69 1.26 -4.85 5.32
CA VAL A 69 1.51 -6.29 5.31
C VAL A 69 1.26 -6.85 3.92
N ASP A 70 2.19 -7.66 3.43
CA ASP A 70 2.02 -8.42 2.19
C ASP A 70 2.52 -9.86 2.38
N ILE A 71 1.96 -10.78 1.62
CA ILE A 71 2.39 -12.18 1.66
C ILE A 71 3.73 -12.37 0.95
N VAL A 72 4.13 -11.45 0.06
CA VAL A 72 5.35 -11.54 -0.74
C VAL A 72 6.52 -10.86 0.00
N PRO A 73 7.51 -11.62 0.52
CA PRO A 73 8.56 -11.05 1.37
C PRO A 73 9.53 -10.09 0.66
N SER A 74 9.73 -10.26 -0.66
CA SER A 74 10.65 -9.42 -1.46
C SER A 74 10.21 -7.95 -1.51
N LEU A 75 8.93 -7.66 -1.26
CA LEU A 75 8.38 -6.32 -1.33
C LEU A 75 8.74 -5.43 -0.16
N LYS A 76 9.20 -6.01 0.96
CA LYS A 76 9.49 -5.26 2.18
C LYS A 76 10.43 -4.08 1.92
N GLN A 77 11.53 -4.31 1.19
CA GLN A 77 12.50 -3.25 0.91
C GLN A 77 11.93 -2.15 0.01
N ALA A 78 11.10 -2.51 -0.97
CA ALA A 78 10.41 -1.54 -1.82
C ALA A 78 9.43 -0.70 -1.00
N TYR A 79 8.61 -1.35 -0.16
CA TYR A 79 7.69 -0.68 0.76
C TYR A 79 8.43 0.28 1.69
N GLU A 80 9.49 -0.16 2.35
CA GLU A 80 10.28 0.69 3.26
C GLU A 80 10.89 1.89 2.53
N LYS A 81 11.30 1.73 1.27
CA LYS A 81 11.81 2.83 0.45
C LYS A 81 10.73 3.86 0.10
N PHE A 82 9.53 3.42 -0.26
CA PHE A 82 8.44 4.32 -0.64
C PHE A 82 7.76 4.99 0.56
N VAL A 83 7.63 4.25 1.65
CA VAL A 83 6.87 4.69 2.83
C VAL A 83 7.80 5.22 3.92
N GLY A 84 9.07 4.81 3.98
CA GLY A 84 10.01 5.21 5.04
C GLY A 84 9.80 4.46 6.36
N GLY A 85 9.51 3.15 6.30
CA GLY A 85 9.35 2.24 7.44
C GLY A 85 7.93 1.73 7.69
N GLY A 86 7.78 0.72 8.56
CA GLY A 86 6.48 0.21 9.04
C GLY A 86 5.84 -0.92 8.22
N GLY A 87 6.58 -1.55 7.30
CA GLY A 87 6.10 -2.71 6.51
C GLY A 87 6.67 -4.04 7.02
N VAL A 88 5.91 -5.12 6.85
CA VAL A 88 6.35 -6.51 7.08
C VAL A 88 5.97 -7.39 5.91
#